data_AF-A0A9Q3FLC7-F1
#
_entry.id   AF-A0A9Q3FLC7-F1
#
_cell.length_a   1.000
_cell.length_b   1.000
_cell.length_c   1.000
_cell.angle_alpha   90.00
_cell.angle_beta   90.00
_cell.angle_gamma   90.00
#
_symmetry.space_group_name_H-M   'P 1'
#
loop_
_entity.id
_entity.type
_entity.pdbx_description
1 polymer ?
#
loop_
_entity_poly.entity_id
_entity_poly.type
_entity_poly.pdbx_seq_one_letter_code
_entity_poly.pdbx_strand_id
1 'polypeptide(L)'
;MDWVKALPPGEDRSFNACLVLVHRYRKTLMFLPFHKAETAIDTSIMIWNRFISHTGLFQNIISDRDPKITSALWENLHSLFGTKLSFSTAYYPQTDGLEEIMI
;
A
#
# COMPACT_ATOMS: atom_id res chain seq x y z
N MET A 1 3.67 -2.42 -2.97
CA MET A 1 2.53 -1.62 -2.51
C MET A 1 2.38 -0.54 -3.53
N ASP A 2 1.26 -0.52 -4.21
CA ASP A 2 1.05 0.36 -5.34
C ASP A 2 -0.40 0.86 -5.42
N TRP A 3 -0.56 2.04 -5.98
CA TRP A 3 -1.83 2.74 -6.09
C TRP A 3 -2.41 2.64 -7.50
N VAL A 4 -3.54 1.96 -7.62
CA VAL A 4 -4.41 2.07 -8.80
C VAL A 4 -5.29 3.30 -8.65
N LYS A 5 -4.92 4.37 -9.34
CA LYS A 5 -5.61 5.67 -9.31
C LYS A 5 -6.55 5.84 -10.51
N ALA A 6 -7.56 6.69 -10.35
CA ALA A 6 -8.49 7.10 -11.42
C ALA A 6 -9.43 6.00 -11.92
N LEU A 7 -9.89 5.15 -11.01
CA LEU A 7 -11.00 4.24 -11.26
C LEU A 7 -12.31 5.04 -11.40
N PRO A 8 -13.27 4.57 -12.24
CA PRO A 8 -14.63 5.09 -12.19
C PRO A 8 -15.19 4.92 -10.77
N PRO A 9 -16.03 5.85 -10.27
CA PRO A 9 -16.65 5.70 -8.96
C PRO A 9 -17.39 4.37 -8.87
N GLY A 10 -17.06 3.55 -7.87
CA GLY A 10 -17.75 2.29 -7.62
C GLY A 10 -19.23 2.50 -7.25
N GLU A 11 -20.04 1.47 -7.47
CA GLU A 11 -21.48 1.51 -7.19
C GLU A 11 -21.76 1.75 -5.69
N ASP A 12 -21.06 1.01 -4.83
CA ASP A 12 -21.14 1.17 -3.39
C ASP A 12 -20.08 2.14 -2.86
N ARG A 13 -20.53 3.14 -2.09
CA ARG A 13 -19.71 4.15 -1.42
C ARG A 13 -18.84 5.02 -2.34
N SER A 14 -18.85 4.81 -3.66
CA SER A 14 -18.17 5.65 -4.66
C SER A 14 -16.64 5.77 -4.49
N PHE A 15 -15.99 4.67 -4.10
CA PHE A 15 -14.52 4.58 -4.12
C PHE A 15 -13.98 4.76 -5.54
N ASN A 16 -12.84 5.44 -5.68
CA ASN A 16 -12.26 5.83 -6.98
C ASN A 16 -10.73 5.66 -7.05
N ALA A 17 -10.17 4.98 -6.06
CA ALA A 17 -8.80 4.52 -6.01
C ALA A 17 -8.74 3.16 -5.29
N CYS A 18 -7.69 2.40 -5.55
CA CYS A 18 -7.43 1.15 -4.85
C CYS A 18 -5.95 1.05 -4.51
N LEU A 19 -5.64 0.64 -3.28
CA LEU A 19 -4.30 0.27 -2.87
C LEU A 19 -4.14 -1.24 -3.02
N VAL A 20 -3.10 -1.65 -3.74
CA VAL A 20 -2.73 -3.04 -3.92
C VAL A 20 -1.61 -3.37 -2.94
N LEU A 21 -1.82 -4.41 -2.14
CA LEU A 21 -0.86 -4.91 -1.17
C LEU A 21 -0.51 -6.36 -1.50
N VAL A 22 0.74 -6.62 -1.87
CA VAL A 22 1.22 -7.98 -2.15
C VAL A 22 2.10 -8.50 -1.02
N HIS A 23 1.68 -9.61 -0.42
CA HIS A 23 2.49 -10.37 0.51
C HIS A 23 3.38 -11.37 -0.25
N ARG A 24 4.61 -10.96 -0.56
CA ARG A 24 5.54 -11.73 -1.43
C ARG A 24 5.84 -13.16 -0.97
N TYR A 25 5.93 -13.41 0.35
CA TYR A 25 6.20 -14.74 0.90
C TYR A 25 4.97 -15.66 0.86
N ARG A 26 3.80 -15.18 1.30
CA ARG A 26 2.55 -15.95 1.27
C ARG A 26 1.92 -16.05 -0.13
N LYS A 27 2.41 -15.29 -1.11
CA LYS A 27 1.85 -15.19 -2.47
C LYS A 27 0.37 -14.81 -2.43
N THR A 28 0.00 -13.93 -1.50
CA THR A 28 -1.34 -13.38 -1.40
C THR A 28 -1.32 -11.89 -1.74
N LEU A 29 -2.43 -11.40 -2.25
CA LEU A 29 -2.65 -9.99 -2.51
C LEU A 29 -3.94 -9.52 -1.85
N MET A 30 -4.03 -8.25 -1.51
CA MET A 30 -5.22 -7.62 -0.98
C MET A 30 -5.46 -6.29 -1.69
N PHE A 31 -6.70 -6.10 -2.14
CA PHE A 31 -7.19 -4.84 -2.67
C PHE A 31 -7.91 -4.08 -1.56
N LEU A 32 -7.44 -2.88 -1.26
CA LEU A 32 -8.09 -1.99 -0.32
C LEU A 32 -8.71 -0.83 -1.10
N PRO A 33 -10.05 -0.64 -1.04
CA PRO A 33 -10.71 0.46 -1.74
C PRO A 33 -10.52 1.77 -0.97
N PHE A 34 -10.25 2.85 -1.70
CA PHE A 34 -10.03 4.19 -1.16
C PHE A 34 -10.70 5.26 -2.05
N HIS A 35 -10.87 6.44 -1.48
CA HIS A 35 -11.10 7.68 -2.18
C HIS A 35 -9.77 8.40 -2.45
N LYS A 36 -9.65 9.03 -3.61
CA LYS A 36 -8.48 9.85 -3.98
C LYS A 36 -8.13 10.90 -2.91
N ALA A 37 -9.11 11.43 -2.20
CA ALA A 37 -8.93 12.46 -1.18
C ALA A 37 -8.48 11.93 0.19
N GLU A 38 -8.40 10.61 0.41
CA GLU A 38 -7.97 10.08 1.72
C GLU A 38 -6.54 10.42 2.05
N THR A 39 -6.30 10.71 3.32
CA THR A 39 -5.02 11.19 3.84
C THR A 39 -4.06 10.02 4.09
N ALA A 40 -2.79 10.35 4.38
CA ALA A 40 -1.81 9.37 4.82
C ALA A 40 -2.24 8.64 6.11
N ILE A 41 -2.94 9.35 7.01
CA ILE A 41 -3.45 8.79 8.26
C ILE A 41 -4.54 7.76 7.98
N ASP A 42 -5.55 8.13 7.18
CA ASP A 42 -6.64 7.21 6.82
C ASP A 42 -6.10 5.94 6.15
N THR A 43 -5.13 6.13 5.25
CA THR A 43 -4.41 5.03 4.59
C THR A 43 -3.73 4.12 5.59
N SER A 44 -2.96 4.68 6.53
CA SER A 44 -2.24 3.90 7.55
C SER A 44 -3.18 3.10 8.45
N ILE A 45 -4.30 3.69 8.88
CA ILE A 45 -5.30 3.04 9.74
C ILE A 45 -5.93 1.86 9.00
N MET A 46 -6.29 2.05 7.73
CA MET A 46 -6.90 1.00 6.92
C MET A 46 -5.95 -0.18 6.69
N ILE A 47 -4.68 0.09 6.35
CA ILE A 47 -3.65 -0.94 6.19
C ILE A 47 -3.46 -1.71 7.50
N TRP A 48 -3.38 -1.01 8.63
CA TRP A 48 -3.23 -1.65 9.93
C TRP A 48 -4.41 -2.57 10.27
N ASN A 49 -5.62 -2.05 10.11
CA ASN A 49 -6.85 -2.75 10.49
C ASN A 49 -7.20 -3.92 9.57
N ARG A 50 -6.84 -3.86 8.28
CA ARG A 50 -7.26 -4.86 7.30
C ARG A 50 -6.14 -5.81 6.88
N PHE A 51 -4.95 -5.27 6.66
CA PHE A 51 -3.84 -6.05 6.12
C PHE A 51 -2.99 -6.62 7.26
N ILE A 52 -2.42 -5.76 8.11
CA ILE A 52 -1.53 -6.20 9.20
C ILE A 52 -2.25 -7.09 10.20
N SER A 53 -3.53 -6.82 10.51
CA SER A 53 -4.34 -7.70 11.36
C SER A 53 -4.48 -9.13 10.81
N HIS A 54 -4.50 -9.28 9.48
CA HIS A 54 -4.65 -10.56 8.80
C HIS A 54 -3.32 -11.27 8.53
N THR A 55 -2.27 -10.51 8.19
CA THR A 55 -0.97 -11.05 7.77
C THR A 55 0.11 -11.01 8.85
N GLY A 56 -0.08 -10.22 9.91
CA GLY A 56 0.98 -9.83 10.82
C GLY A 56 1.86 -8.71 10.26
N LEU A 57 2.88 -8.34 11.03
CA LEU A 57 3.83 -7.27 10.68
C LEU A 57 4.83 -7.71 9.62
N PHE A 58 5.15 -6.80 8.70
CA PHE A 58 6.16 -6.99 7.67
C PHE A 58 7.48 -6.38 8.10
N GLN A 59 8.57 -7.13 7.97
CA GLN A 59 9.91 -6.58 8.25
C GLN A 59 10.33 -5.54 7.20
N ASN A 60 9.92 -5.73 5.94
CA ASN A 60 10.26 -4.84 4.83
C ASN A 60 9.00 -4.57 3.99
N ILE A 61 8.70 -3.30 3.76
CA ILE A 61 7.65 -2.84 2.85
C ILE A 61 8.32 -2.14 1.67
N ILE A 62 7.88 -2.45 0.45
CA ILE A 62 8.30 -1.78 -0.77
C ILE A 62 7.09 -1.06 -1.34
N SER A 63 7.22 0.25 -1.56
CA SER A 63 6.17 1.08 -2.15
C SER A 63 6.74 1.99 -3.22
N ASP A 64 5.87 2.47 -4.11
CA ASP A 64 6.15 3.67 -4.90
C ASP A 64 6.36 4.91 -4.01
N ARG A 65 6.78 6.03 -4.62
CA ARG A 65 7.01 7.30 -3.91
C ARG A 65 5.75 8.14 -3.77
N ASP A 66 4.58 7.52 -3.57
CA ASP A 66 3.34 8.28 -3.39
C ASP A 66 3.41 9.12 -2.09
N PRO A 67 3.06 10.42 -2.13
CA PRO A 67 3.11 11.31 -0.97
C PRO A 67 2.34 10.81 0.26
N LYS A 68 1.31 9.99 0.05
CA LYS A 68 0.55 9.37 1.13
C LYS A 68 1.37 8.34 1.91
N ILE A 69 2.39 7.78 1.28
CA ILE A 69 3.28 6.75 1.84
C ILE A 69 4.63 7.32 2.26
N THR A 70 5.10 8.40 1.63
CA THR A 70 6.36 9.08 2.01
C THR A 70 6.20 10.11 3.14
N SER A 71 5.04 10.17 3.81
CA SER A 71 4.82 11.14 4.89
C SER A 71 5.58 10.76 6.17
N ALA A 72 5.91 11.76 7.01
CA ALA A 72 6.60 11.54 8.28
C ALA A 72 5.88 10.56 9.23
N LEU A 73 4.56 10.37 9.03
CA LEU A 73 3.78 9.34 9.70
C LEU A 73 4.37 7.95 9.47
N TRP A 74 4.68 7.61 8.21
CA TRP A 74 5.20 6.28 7.86
C TRP A 74 6.60 6.07 8.41
N GLU A 75 7.48 7.06 8.30
CA GLU A 75 8.82 6.98 8.91
C GLU A 75 8.74 6.69 10.41
N ASN A 76 7.86 7.38 11.13
CA ASN A 76 7.64 7.17 12.56
C ASN A 76 7.03 5.80 12.87
N LEU A 77 6.03 5.35 12.10
CA LEU A 77 5.45 4.01 12.26
C LEU A 77 6.51 2.92 12.05
N HIS A 78 7.31 3.04 11.00
CA HIS A 78 8.36 2.08 10.69
C HIS A 78 9.43 2.02 11.79
N SER A 79 9.85 3.18 12.30
CA SER A 79 10.76 3.28 13.45
C SER A 79 10.19 2.61 14.71
N LEU A 80 8.91 2.87 15.02
CA LEU A 80 8.24 2.32 16.19
C LEU A 80 8.13 0.79 16.15
N PHE A 81 7.80 0.23 14.98
CA PHE A 81 7.62 -1.21 14.81
C PHE A 81 8.89 -1.96 14.46
N GLY A 82 10.03 -1.27 14.32
CA GLY A 82 11.30 -1.89 13.90
C GLY A 82 11.23 -2.49 12.49
N THR A 83 10.44 -1.88 11.62
CA THR A 83 10.23 -2.32 10.23
C THR A 83 10.88 -1.33 9.27
N LYS A 84 11.15 -1.75 8.04
CA LYS A 84 11.80 -0.89 7.04
C LYS A 84 10.87 -0.59 5.88
N LEU A 85 10.70 0.68 5.56
CA LEU A 85 10.09 1.14 4.31
C LEU A 85 11.18 1.39 3.29
N SER A 86 11.04 0.81 2.11
CA SER A 86 11.90 1.05 0.95
C SER A 86 11.05 1.55 -0.20
N PHE A 87 11.57 2.51 -0.95
CA PHE A 87 10.86 3.06 -2.10
C PHE A 87 11.41 2.45 -3.40
N SER A 88 10.52 2.02 -4.30
CA SER A 88 10.91 1.61 -5.65
C SER A 88 11.48 2.83 -6.39
N THR A 89 12.46 2.58 -7.27
CA THR A 89 13.01 3.62 -8.14
C THR A 89 12.17 3.69 -9.41
N ALA A 90 11.90 4.90 -9.90
CA ALA A 90 11.01 5.17 -11.05
C ALA A 90 11.42 4.48 -12.38
N TYR A 91 12.50 3.72 -12.40
CA TYR A 91 13.11 3.11 -13.58
C TYR A 91 13.33 1.58 -13.46
N TYR A 92 12.86 0.91 -12.41
CA TYR A 92 12.98 -0.55 -12.25
C TYR A 92 11.63 -1.25 -12.02
N PRO A 93 10.82 -1.46 -13.08
CA PRO A 93 9.59 -2.25 -13.04
C PRO A 93 9.79 -3.67 -12.50
N GLN A 94 11.01 -4.22 -12.58
CA GLN A 94 11.32 -5.57 -12.10
C GLN A 94 11.19 -5.75 -10.58
N THR A 95 11.21 -4.67 -9.79
CA THR A 95 10.95 -4.76 -8.34
C THR A 95 9.45 -4.83 -8.04
N ASP A 96 8.63 -4.19 -8.88
CA ASP A 96 7.16 -4.23 -8.88
C ASP A 96 6.58 -5.37 -9.72
N GLY A 97 7.42 -6.14 -10.42
CA GLY A 97 6.98 -7.18 -11.35
C GLY A 97 6.14 -8.30 -10.72
N LEU A 98 6.16 -8.47 -9.39
CA LEU A 98 5.22 -9.39 -8.74
C LEU A 98 3.81 -8.79 -8.58
N GLU A 99 3.69 -7.49 -8.40
CA GLU A 99 2.37 -6.83 -8.37
C GLU A 99 1.81 -6.78 -9.80
N GLU A 100 2.63 -6.47 -10.81
CA GLU A 100 2.21 -6.48 -12.23
C GLU A 100 1.88 -7.88 -12.79
N ILE A 101 2.54 -8.96 -12.32
CA ILE A 101 2.23 -10.34 -12.75
C ILE A 101 0.97 -10.88 -12.05
N MET A 102 0.61 -10.35 -10.88
CA MET A 102 -0.50 -10.86 -10.05
C MET A 102 -1.80 -10.04 -10.19
N ILE A 103 -1.77 -8.88 -10.86
CA ILE A 103 -2.94 -8.08 -11.27
C ILE A 103 -3.35 -8.48 -12.69
#